data_AF-A0A265E4Z2-F1
#
_entry.id   AF-A0A265E4Z2-F1
#
_cell.length_a   1.000
_cell.length_b   1.000
_cell.length_c   1.000
_cell.angle_alpha   90.00
_cell.angle_beta   90.00
_cell.angle_gamma   90.00
#
_symmetry.space_group_name_H-M   'P 1'
#
loop_
_entity.id
_entity.type
_entity.pdbx_description
1 polymer ?
#
loop_
_entity_poly.entity_id
_entity_poly.type
_entity_poly.pdbx_seq_one_letter_code
_entity_poly.pdbx_strand_id
1 'polypeptide(L)'
;MIYFLSVLYIAGILLSTYLMARKEDTRTRRGILGYFGFITIGFLISLTLIGVLDVSEDAARRILVFAYLYVIPFMMLIGYKLLGFIKVYKRWQMVILGIVGLFNLMIFGYLLLFIFTILFYYMVQA
;
A
#
# COMPACT_ATOMS: atom_id res chain seq x y z
N MET A 1 19.09 -2.32 -11.15
CA MET A 1 17.73 -2.46 -11.73
C MET A 1 16.66 -2.58 -10.64
N ILE A 2 16.81 -3.49 -9.68
CA ILE A 2 15.80 -3.71 -8.61
C ILE A 2 15.52 -2.46 -7.77
N TYR A 3 16.56 -1.73 -7.36
CA TYR A 3 16.47 -0.46 -6.63
C TYR A 3 15.59 0.58 -7.34
N PHE A 4 15.72 0.71 -8.67
CA PHE A 4 14.92 1.63 -9.48
C PHE A 4 13.44 1.20 -9.54
N LEU A 5 13.18 -0.10 -9.71
CA LEU A 5 11.81 -0.65 -9.71
C LEU A 5 11.13 -0.44 -8.35
N SER A 6 11.85 -0.62 -7.25
CA SER A 6 11.34 -0.37 -5.89
C SER A 6 10.96 1.10 -5.68
N VAL A 7 11.78 2.04 -6.15
CA VAL A 7 11.47 3.48 -6.10
C VAL A 7 10.24 3.82 -6.94
N LEU A 8 10.14 3.29 -8.16
CA LEU A 8 8.95 3.47 -9.01
C LEU A 8 7.69 2.91 -8.34
N TYR A 9 7.79 1.77 -7.68
CA TYR A 9 6.67 1.15 -6.98
C TYR A 9 6.18 2.00 -5.81
N ILE A 10 7.09 2.50 -4.96
CA ILE A 10 6.77 3.43 -3.87
C ILE A 10 6.14 4.71 -4.43
N ALA A 11 6.75 5.30 -5.47
CA ALA A 11 6.25 6.51 -6.11
C ALA A 11 4.85 6.31 -6.70
N GLY A 12 4.59 5.16 -7.33
CA GLY A 12 3.29 4.80 -7.87
C GLY A 12 2.20 4.72 -6.80
N ILE A 13 2.49 4.11 -5.65
CA ILE A 13 1.55 4.07 -4.52
C ILE A 13 1.33 5.47 -3.95
N LEU A 14 2.38 6.25 -3.70
CA LEU A 14 2.26 7.62 -3.19
C LEU A 14 1.46 8.53 -4.14
N LEU A 15 1.72 8.44 -5.44
CA LEU A 15 0.99 9.18 -6.46
C LEU A 15 -0.48 8.77 -6.47
N SER A 16 -0.76 7.47 -6.44
CA SER A 16 -2.13 6.94 -6.39
C SER A 16 -2.89 7.43 -5.15
N THR A 17 -2.25 7.34 -3.98
CA THR A 17 -2.78 7.88 -2.71
C THR A 17 -3.06 9.37 -2.83
N TYR A 18 -2.16 10.15 -3.42
CA TYR A 18 -2.34 11.58 -3.63
C TYR A 18 -3.52 11.89 -4.54
N LEU A 19 -3.66 11.19 -5.67
CA LEU A 19 -4.78 11.37 -6.58
C LEU A 19 -6.12 11.02 -5.92
N MET A 20 -6.16 9.95 -5.13
CA MET A 20 -7.36 9.54 -4.38
C MET A 20 -7.74 10.54 -3.29
N ALA A 21 -6.75 11.09 -2.58
CA ALA A 21 -6.94 12.05 -1.50
C ALA A 21 -7.18 13.49 -1.99
N ARG A 22 -6.90 13.82 -3.26
CA ARG A 22 -7.04 15.20 -3.80
C ARG A 22 -8.45 15.77 -3.63
N LYS A 23 -9.48 14.93 -3.74
CA LYS A 23 -10.89 15.31 -3.62
C LYS A 23 -11.44 15.27 -2.19
N GLU A 24 -10.62 14.89 -1.21
CA GLU A 24 -11.00 14.84 0.21
C GLU A 24 -10.84 16.21 0.88
N ASP A 25 -11.54 16.41 1.99
CA ASP A 25 -11.38 17.57 2.85
C ASP A 25 -9.92 17.76 3.28
N THR A 26 -9.52 19.02 3.45
CA THR A 26 -8.12 19.39 3.74
C THR A 26 -7.54 18.63 4.95
N ARG A 27 -8.35 18.39 5.99
CA ARG A 27 -7.94 17.64 7.18
C ARG A 27 -7.72 16.15 6.87
N THR A 28 -8.69 15.50 6.22
CA THR A 28 -8.62 14.08 5.82
C THR A 28 -7.49 13.83 4.84
N ARG A 29 -7.35 14.69 3.84
CA ARG A 29 -6.26 14.65 2.86
C ARG A 29 -4.88 14.70 3.53
N ARG A 30 -4.68 15.63 4.46
CA ARG A 30 -3.42 15.74 5.22
C ARG A 30 -3.18 14.50 6.08
N GLY A 31 -4.22 13.93 6.71
CA GLY A 31 -4.12 12.70 7.48
C GLY A 31 -3.65 11.51 6.63
N ILE A 32 -4.28 11.30 5.47
CA ILE A 32 -3.92 10.23 4.53
C ILE A 32 -2.49 10.42 4.03
N LEU A 33 -2.16 11.59 3.49
CA LEU A 33 -0.83 11.87 2.94
C LEU A 33 0.26 11.80 4.00
N GLY A 34 -0.01 12.32 5.19
CA GLY A 34 0.90 12.27 6.33
C GLY A 34 1.19 10.84 6.78
N TYR A 35 0.17 9.99 6.86
CA TYR A 35 0.33 8.58 7.19
C TYR A 35 1.21 7.85 6.17
N PHE A 36 0.87 7.92 4.89
CA PHE A 36 1.65 7.23 3.84
C PHE A 36 3.07 7.77 3.74
N GLY A 37 3.24 9.10 3.78
CA GLY A 37 4.56 9.72 3.77
C GLY A 37 5.41 9.29 4.97
N PHE A 38 4.84 9.26 6.18
CA PHE A 38 5.52 8.83 7.39
C PHE A 38 5.96 7.36 7.30
N ILE A 39 5.08 6.46 6.87
CA ILE A 39 5.44 5.04 6.72
C ILE A 39 6.49 4.86 5.62
N THR A 40 6.39 5.57 4.50
CA THR A 40 7.43 5.51 3.45
C THR A 40 8.78 5.95 4.00
N ILE A 41 8.86 7.07 4.72
CA ILE A 41 10.11 7.55 5.31
C ILE A 41 10.65 6.53 6.31
N GLY A 42 9.82 6.02 7.22
CA GLY A 42 10.21 4.99 8.18
C GLY A 42 10.71 3.72 7.51
N PHE A 43 10.09 3.31 6.40
CA PHE A 43 10.52 2.17 5.61
C PHE A 43 11.87 2.42 4.92
N LEU A 44 12.07 3.57 4.29
CA LEU A 44 13.36 3.92 3.66
C LEU A 44 14.49 3.97 4.69
N ILE A 45 14.24 4.55 5.86
CA ILE A 45 15.20 4.56 6.99
C ILE A 45 15.47 3.12 7.47
N SER A 46 14.44 2.27 7.52
CA SER A 46 14.64 0.87 7.90
C SER A 46 15.54 0.13 6.89
N LEU A 47 15.37 0.38 5.59
CA LEU A 47 16.21 -0.23 4.55
C LEU A 47 17.67 0.24 4.66
N THR A 48 17.90 1.54 4.92
CA THR A 48 19.27 2.05 5.08
C THR A 48 19.94 1.52 6.34
N LEU A 49 19.20 1.36 7.44
CA LEU A 49 19.73 0.77 8.68
C LEU A 49 19.96 -0.75 8.56
N ILE A 50 19.07 -1.47 7.86
CA ILE A 50 19.21 -2.91 7.61
C ILE A 50 20.42 -3.20 6.72
N GLY A 51 20.64 -2.41 5.67
CA GLY A 51 21.82 -2.53 4.81
C GLY A 51 23.16 -2.24 5.50
N VAL A 52 23.13 -1.66 6.71
CA VAL A 52 24.32 -1.34 7.52
C VAL A 52 24.56 -2.36 8.65
N LEU A 53 23.55 -3.14 9.09
CA LEU A 53 23.63 -3.84 10.39
C LEU A 53 23.44 -5.36 10.38
N ASP A 54 22.69 -6.01 9.48
CA ASP A 54 22.75 -7.47 9.32
C ASP A 54 21.84 -7.99 8.19
N VAL A 55 22.33 -8.97 7.44
CA VAL A 55 21.58 -9.72 6.41
C VAL A 55 21.16 -11.07 7.00
N SER A 56 20.29 -11.06 8.02
CA SER A 56 19.75 -12.28 8.65
C SER A 56 18.26 -12.47 8.34
N GLU A 57 17.67 -13.62 8.69
CA GLU A 57 16.24 -13.94 8.50
C GLU A 57 15.27 -12.86 9.06
N ASP A 58 15.74 -12.03 9.98
CA ASP A 58 14.99 -10.90 10.53
C ASP A 58 14.70 -9.80 9.50
N ALA A 59 15.55 -9.63 8.47
CA ALA A 59 15.32 -8.66 7.41
C ALA A 59 14.08 -8.99 6.58
N ALA A 60 13.86 -10.27 6.27
CA ALA A 60 12.69 -10.74 5.54
C ALA A 60 11.39 -10.54 6.34
N ARG A 61 11.42 -10.83 7.66
CA ARG A 61 10.27 -10.58 8.56
C ARG A 61 9.95 -9.09 8.65
N ARG A 62 10.95 -8.21 8.74
CA ARG A 62 10.74 -6.75 8.78
C ARG A 62 10.15 -6.23 7.47
N ILE A 63 10.62 -6.70 6.31
CA ILE A 63 10.03 -6.35 4.99
C ILE A 63 8.55 -6.71 4.95
N LEU A 64 8.17 -7.90 5.42
CA LEU A 64 6.78 -8.34 5.47
C LEU A 64 5.93 -7.43 6.37
N VAL A 65 6.42 -7.07 7.57
CA VAL A 65 5.71 -6.15 8.47
C VAL A 65 5.47 -4.80 7.79
N PHE A 66 6.49 -4.24 7.12
CA PHE A 66 6.32 -2.99 6.37
C PHE A 66 5.37 -3.13 5.19
N ALA A 67 5.41 -4.26 4.46
CA ALA A 67 4.48 -4.55 3.38
C ALA A 67 3.03 -4.52 3.88
N TYR A 68 2.74 -5.12 5.03
CA TYR A 68 1.40 -5.08 5.64
C TYR A 68 1.01 -3.67 6.08
N LEU A 69 1.92 -2.94 6.74
CA LEU A 69 1.68 -1.55 7.17
C LEU A 69 1.47 -0.59 6.00
N TYR A 70 1.97 -0.91 4.81
CA TYR A 70 1.77 -0.10 3.62
C TYR A 70 0.52 -0.52 2.84
N VAL A 71 0.33 -1.82 2.65
CA VAL A 71 -0.76 -2.36 1.83
C VAL A 71 -2.10 -2.27 2.55
N ILE A 72 -2.22 -2.69 3.81
CA ILE A 72 -3.53 -2.73 4.51
C ILE A 72 -4.22 -1.36 4.53
N PRO A 73 -3.56 -0.25 4.90
CA PRO A 73 -4.19 1.07 4.89
C PRO A 73 -4.51 1.56 3.48
N PHE A 74 -3.72 1.16 2.48
CA PHE A 74 -3.99 1.49 1.07
C PHE A 74 -5.24 0.76 0.58
N MET A 75 -5.37 -0.51 0.94
CA MET A 75 -6.57 -1.32 0.71
C MET A 75 -7.80 -0.72 1.41
N MET A 76 -7.65 -0.25 2.66
CA MET A 76 -8.73 0.43 3.37
C MET A 76 -9.14 1.74 2.67
N LEU A 77 -8.18 2.52 2.15
CA LEU A 77 -8.47 3.74 1.41
C LEU A 77 -9.26 3.46 0.13
N ILE A 78 -8.84 2.46 -0.65
CA ILE A 78 -9.56 2.02 -1.85
C ILE A 78 -10.94 1.50 -1.48
N GLY A 79 -11.05 0.70 -0.42
CA GLY A 79 -12.30 0.17 0.08
C GLY A 79 -13.27 1.26 0.52
N TYR A 80 -12.79 2.28 1.23
CA TYR A 80 -13.59 3.45 1.62
C TYR A 80 -14.18 4.16 0.40
N LYS A 81 -13.38 4.41 -0.64
CA LYS A 81 -13.84 5.02 -1.89
C LYS A 81 -14.85 4.12 -2.63
N LEU A 82 -14.57 2.83 -2.68
CA LEU A 82 -15.42 1.84 -3.32
C LEU A 82 -16.80 1.76 -2.64
N LEU A 83 -16.85 1.79 -1.32
CA LEU A 83 -18.10 1.87 -0.57
C LEU A 83 -18.89 3.14 -0.88
N GLY A 84 -18.20 4.28 -1.02
CA GLY A 84 -18.83 5.54 -1.45
C GLY A 84 -19.49 5.42 -2.83
N PHE A 85 -18.84 4.75 -3.78
CA PHE A 85 -19.37 4.49 -5.11
C PHE A 85 -20.57 3.53 -5.10
N ILE A 86 -20.47 2.42 -4.35
CA ILE A 86 -21.48 1.35 -4.34
C ILE A 86 -22.80 1.82 -3.69
N LYS A 87 -22.74 2.73 -2.72
CA LYS A 87 -23.93 3.25 -2.00
C LYS A 87 -24.96 3.95 -2.89
N VAL A 88 -24.60 4.36 -4.10
CA VAL A 88 -25.50 5.06 -5.05
C VAL A 88 -26.48 4.11 -5.74
N TYR A 89 -26.22 2.80 -5.72
CA TYR A 89 -27.00 1.79 -6.45
C TYR A 89 -28.16 1.20 -5.63
N LYS A 90 -29.13 0.58 -6.32
CA LYS A 90 -30.27 -0.11 -5.69
C LYS A 90 -29.79 -1.29 -4.82
N ARG A 91 -30.54 -1.64 -3.76
CA ARG A 91 -30.17 -2.69 -2.77
C ARG A 91 -29.53 -3.95 -3.36
N TRP A 92 -30.15 -4.58 -4.37
CA TRP A 92 -29.60 -5.80 -4.97
C TRP A 92 -28.28 -5.58 -5.74
N GLN A 93 -28.20 -4.48 -6.49
CA GLN A 93 -26.97 -4.09 -7.19
C GLN A 93 -25.85 -3.75 -6.18
N MET A 94 -26.21 -3.10 -5.07
CA MET A 94 -25.29 -2.76 -3.98
C MET A 94 -24.65 -4.01 -3.37
N VAL A 95 -25.44 -5.06 -3.14
CA VAL A 95 -24.94 -6.35 -2.61
C VAL A 95 -23.96 -7.01 -3.58
N ILE A 96 -24.35 -7.11 -4.86
CA ILE A 96 -23.49 -7.74 -5.89
C ILE A 96 -22.19 -6.95 -6.06
N LEU A 97 -22.27 -5.63 -6.19
CA LEU A 97 -21.10 -4.77 -6.32
C LEU A 97 -20.25 -4.78 -5.05
N GLY A 98 -20.85 -4.91 -3.88
CA GLY A 98 -20.15 -5.08 -2.59
C GLY A 98 -19.30 -6.35 -2.57
N ILE A 99 -19.89 -7.48 -2.96
CA ILE A 99 -19.21 -8.78 -3.01
C ILE A 99 -18.08 -8.75 -4.04
N VAL A 100 -18.38 -8.33 -5.28
CA VAL A 100 -17.39 -8.23 -6.36
C VAL A 100 -16.28 -7.25 -5.99
N GLY A 101 -16.63 -6.13 -5.36
CA GLY A 101 -15.70 -5.14 -4.87
C GLY A 101 -14.75 -5.70 -3.80
N LEU A 102 -15.27 -6.46 -2.85
CA LEU A 102 -14.49 -7.11 -1.80
C LEU A 102 -13.50 -8.13 -2.38
N PHE A 103 -13.94 -8.99 -3.31
CA PHE A 103 -13.04 -9.93 -3.97
C PHE A 103 -11.94 -9.23 -4.77
N ASN A 104 -12.28 -8.17 -5.51
CA ASN A 104 -11.28 -7.39 -6.26
C ASN A 104 -10.29 -6.69 -5.32
N LEU A 105 -10.76 -6.16 -4.19
CA LEU A 105 -9.87 -5.66 -3.14
C LEU A 105 -8.94 -6.78 -2.67
N MET A 106 -9.44 -7.93 -2.26
CA MET A 106 -8.57 -9.02 -1.80
C MET A 106 -7.49 -9.38 -2.83
N ILE A 107 -7.88 -9.61 -4.10
CA ILE A 107 -6.96 -9.92 -5.19
C ILE A 107 -5.90 -8.82 -5.34
N PHE A 108 -6.33 -7.56 -5.38
CA PHE A 108 -5.42 -6.42 -5.52
C PHE A 108 -4.46 -6.29 -4.34
N GLY A 109 -4.93 -6.50 -3.11
CA GLY A 109 -4.11 -6.49 -1.90
C GLY A 109 -3.06 -7.59 -1.88
N TYR A 110 -3.45 -8.82 -2.27
CA TYR A 110 -2.50 -9.91 -2.41
C TYR A 110 -1.45 -9.62 -3.49
N LEU A 111 -1.86 -9.04 -4.61
CA LEU A 111 -0.95 -8.68 -5.70
C LEU A 111 0.06 -7.60 -5.26
N LEU A 112 -0.38 -6.59 -4.51
CA LEU A 112 0.50 -5.58 -3.93
C LEU A 112 1.48 -6.17 -2.92
N LEU A 113 1.02 -7.05 -2.03
CA LEU A 113 1.90 -7.74 -1.07
C LEU A 113 2.93 -8.61 -1.79
N PHE A 114 2.52 -9.32 -2.83
CA PHE A 114 3.40 -10.17 -3.62
C PHE A 114 4.49 -9.36 -4.33
N ILE A 115 4.12 -8.28 -5.03
CA ILE A 115 5.08 -7.39 -5.70
C ILE A 115 6.03 -6.76 -4.68
N PHE A 116 5.51 -6.26 -3.56
CA PHE A 116 6.32 -5.69 -2.50
C PHE A 116 7.34 -6.72 -1.98
N THR A 117 6.87 -7.90 -1.63
CA THR A 117 7.73 -8.97 -1.08
C THR A 117 8.85 -9.33 -2.05
N ILE A 118 8.54 -9.54 -3.33
CA ILE A 118 9.54 -9.86 -4.36
C ILE A 118 10.56 -8.73 -4.51
N LEU A 119 10.11 -7.50 -4.72
CA LEU A 119 11.00 -6.38 -5.00
C LEU A 119 11.99 -6.14 -3.86
N PHE A 120 11.51 -6.20 -2.61
CA PHE A 120 12.33 -5.89 -1.45
C PHE A 120 13.12 -7.09 -0.91
N TYR A 121 12.65 -8.32 -1.13
CA TYR A 121 13.45 -9.53 -0.88
C TYR A 121 14.70 -9.56 -1.77
N TYR A 122 14.54 -9.33 -3.08
CA TYR A 122 15.68 -9.28 -4.00
C TYR A 122 16.57 -8.06 -3.77
N MET A 123 16.06 -6.97 -3.21
CA MET A 123 16.87 -5.80 -2.83
C MET A 123 17.77 -6.09 -1.63
N VAL A 124 17.34 -6.92 -0.66
CA VAL A 124 18.17 -7.30 0.49
C VAL A 124 19.26 -8.31 0.12
N GLN A 125 19.06 -9.09 -0.94
CA GLN A 125 20.05 -10.08 -1.41
C GLN A 125 21.05 -9.56 -2.44
N ALA A 126 20.88 -8.33 -2.95
CA ALA A 126 21.64 -7.75 -4.06
C ALA A 126 22.54 -6.60 -3.62
#